data_AF-A0A9D8AQK3-F1
#
_entry.id   AF-A0A9D8AQK3-F1
#
_cell.length_a   1.000
_cell.length_b   1.000
_cell.length_c   1.000
_cell.angle_alpha   90.00
_cell.angle_beta   90.00
_cell.angle_gamma   90.00
#
_symmetry.space_group_name_H-M   'P 1'
#
loop_
_entity.id
_entity.type
_entity.pdbx_description
1 polymer ?
#
loop_
_entity_poly.entity_id
_entity_poly.type
_entity_poly.pdbx_seq_one_letter_code
_entity_poly.pdbx_strand_id
1 'polypeptide(L)'
;MIQNSKKSIILLILPILIFCSPPPPINDYFGIKMNPDDAKNFKIISYDEKHGASYHGSLKMNEKIYAYAELKGKVFIIKVVNESDQPIKTDFNTDHFSFLTTDKKDFVLKKGRVEDYHTKSQIEPNASMEYALQLPSNFWSSVGMKDANTMDANYRNEFWTGLNQLRLLKKDIVFLTVKLGGETTLILKPVPEGK
;
A
#
# COMPACT_ATOMS: atom_id res chain seq x y z
N MET A 1 68.16 31.47 -22.68
CA MET A 1 67.70 30.08 -22.46
C MET A 1 66.52 30.14 -21.50
N ILE A 2 65.29 30.01 -21.99
CA ILE A 2 64.05 30.07 -21.18
C ILE A 2 63.26 28.80 -21.50
N GLN A 3 63.09 27.92 -20.51
CA GLN A 3 62.50 26.60 -20.65
C GLN A 3 61.08 26.65 -20.07
N ASN A 4 60.07 26.72 -20.94
CA ASN A 4 58.65 26.74 -20.56
C ASN A 4 58.17 25.31 -20.29
N SER A 5 57.93 24.95 -19.02
CA SER A 5 57.29 23.68 -18.67
C SER A 5 55.77 23.80 -18.81
N LYS A 6 55.19 23.19 -19.85
CA LYS A 6 53.73 23.02 -19.97
C LYS A 6 53.31 21.84 -19.08
N LYS A 7 52.61 22.13 -17.97
CA LYS A 7 51.96 21.10 -17.16
C LYS A 7 50.60 20.77 -17.78
N SER A 8 50.50 19.61 -18.42
CA SER A 8 49.21 19.05 -18.87
C SER A 8 48.44 18.53 -17.66
N ILE A 9 47.33 19.19 -17.34
CA ILE A 9 46.36 18.71 -16.34
C ILE A 9 45.46 17.70 -17.06
N ILE A 10 45.63 16.41 -16.75
CA ILE A 10 44.73 15.35 -17.19
C ILE A 10 43.52 15.38 -16.25
N LEU A 11 42.41 15.93 -16.75
CA LEU A 11 41.14 15.97 -16.05
C LEU A 11 40.52 14.56 -16.09
N LEU A 12 40.65 13.80 -15.01
CA LEU A 12 40.05 12.48 -14.85
C LEU A 12 38.54 12.64 -14.67
N ILE A 13 37.77 12.51 -15.75
CA ILE A 13 36.30 12.49 -15.70
C ILE A 13 35.89 11.15 -15.11
N LEU A 14 35.59 11.13 -13.81
CA LEU A 14 35.04 9.97 -13.12
C LEU A 14 33.55 9.85 -13.52
N PRO A 15 33.11 8.78 -14.20
CA PRO A 15 31.69 8.58 -14.48
C PRO A 15 30.99 8.33 -13.14
N ILE A 16 30.19 9.31 -12.71
CA ILE A 16 29.29 9.16 -11.58
C ILE A 16 28.22 8.16 -12.05
N LEU A 17 28.40 6.89 -11.66
CA LEU A 17 27.34 5.88 -11.71
C LEU A 17 26.27 6.33 -10.72
N ILE A 18 25.31 7.13 -11.21
CA ILE A 18 24.08 7.40 -10.49
C ILE A 18 23.34 6.07 -10.48
N PHE A 19 23.49 5.32 -9.38
CA PHE A 19 22.59 4.22 -9.06
C PHE A 19 21.20 4.84 -8.88
N CYS A 20 20.45 4.87 -9.97
CA CYS A 20 19.07 5.29 -9.96
C CYS A 20 18.30 4.14 -9.30
N SER A 21 18.13 4.21 -7.98
CA SER A 21 17.18 3.35 -7.29
C SER A 21 15.81 3.56 -7.96
N PRO A 22 15.07 2.50 -8.31
CA PRO A 22 13.74 2.67 -8.85
C PRO A 22 12.89 3.48 -7.86
N PRO A 23 12.03 4.39 -8.34
CA PRO A 23 11.13 5.12 -7.45
C PRO A 23 10.28 4.11 -6.66
N PRO A 24 9.95 4.42 -5.39
CA PRO A 24 9.09 3.55 -4.60
C PRO A 24 7.74 3.37 -5.31
N PRO A 25 7.11 2.19 -5.21
CA PRO A 25 5.81 1.96 -5.83
C PRO A 25 4.78 2.94 -5.27
N ILE A 26 3.96 3.56 -6.15
CA ILE A 26 2.89 4.47 -5.74
C ILE A 26 1.85 3.78 -4.85
N ASN A 27 1.54 2.51 -5.11
CA ASN A 27 0.63 1.72 -4.28
C ASN A 27 1.41 0.93 -3.22
N ASP A 28 0.90 0.87 -2.00
CA ASP A 28 1.51 0.12 -0.90
C ASP A 28 1.06 -1.34 -0.87
N TYR A 29 -0.14 -1.62 -1.36
CA TYR A 29 -0.77 -2.93 -1.36
C TYR A 29 -1.47 -3.22 -2.69
N PHE A 30 -1.54 -4.50 -3.04
CA PHE A 30 -2.35 -5.00 -4.13
C PHE A 30 -3.07 -6.29 -3.73
N GLY A 31 -4.29 -6.49 -4.22
CA GLY A 31 -5.05 -7.69 -3.97
C GLY A 31 -6.15 -7.93 -4.97
N ILE A 32 -6.69 -9.14 -4.93
CA ILE A 32 -7.75 -9.60 -5.83
C ILE A 32 -8.83 -10.30 -5.03
N LYS A 33 -10.01 -10.47 -5.63
CA LYS A 33 -11.11 -11.23 -5.03
C LYS A 33 -10.71 -12.70 -4.91
N MET A 34 -10.83 -13.24 -3.71
CA MET A 34 -10.54 -14.65 -3.43
C MET A 34 -11.27 -15.14 -2.19
N ASN A 35 -11.31 -16.47 -2.02
CA ASN A 35 -11.63 -17.04 -0.73
C ASN A 35 -10.44 -16.79 0.23
N PRO A 36 -10.66 -16.32 1.47
CA PRO A 36 -9.60 -16.14 2.47
C PRO A 36 -8.67 -17.35 2.66
N ASP A 37 -9.18 -18.58 2.55
CA ASP A 37 -8.38 -19.80 2.69
C ASP A 37 -7.31 -19.96 1.59
N ASP A 38 -7.52 -19.31 0.44
CA ASP A 38 -6.59 -19.30 -0.69
C ASP A 38 -5.50 -18.22 -0.54
N ALA A 39 -5.60 -17.33 0.46
CA ALA A 39 -4.65 -16.23 0.66
C ALA A 39 -3.20 -16.73 0.87
N LYS A 40 -3.01 -17.95 1.37
CA LYS A 40 -1.68 -18.58 1.51
C LYS A 40 -0.99 -18.84 0.16
N ASN A 41 -1.77 -19.02 -0.91
CA ASN A 41 -1.27 -19.28 -2.25
C ASN A 41 -1.05 -17.98 -3.05
N PHE A 42 -1.61 -16.86 -2.60
CA PHE A 42 -1.45 -15.57 -3.25
C PHE A 42 -0.07 -14.98 -2.97
N LYS A 43 0.74 -14.76 -4.00
CA LYS A 43 2.06 -14.12 -3.86
C LYS A 43 2.31 -13.14 -4.99
N ILE A 44 2.50 -11.88 -4.64
CA ILE A 44 2.91 -10.84 -5.60
C ILE A 44 4.38 -11.08 -5.95
N ILE A 45 4.66 -11.22 -7.24
CA ILE A 45 6.00 -11.44 -7.79
C ILE A 45 6.66 -10.11 -8.11
N SER A 46 5.94 -9.21 -8.78
CA SER A 46 6.39 -7.88 -9.14
C SER A 46 5.21 -6.92 -9.20
N TYR A 47 5.51 -5.63 -9.11
CA TYR A 47 4.56 -4.57 -9.33
C TYR A 47 5.27 -3.41 -10.03
N ASP A 48 4.64 -2.88 -11.07
CA ASP A 48 4.99 -1.59 -11.61
C ASP A 48 3.71 -0.85 -12.03
N GLU A 49 3.78 0.48 -12.10
CA GLU A 49 2.61 1.32 -12.38
C GLU A 49 2.03 1.11 -13.76
N LYS A 50 2.87 0.77 -14.73
CA LYS A 50 2.49 0.66 -16.14
C LYS A 50 1.81 -0.66 -16.44
N HIS A 51 2.25 -1.75 -15.81
CA HIS A 51 1.77 -3.11 -16.09
C HIS A 51 0.99 -3.72 -14.92
N GLY A 52 0.91 -3.04 -13.77
CA GLY A 52 0.22 -3.53 -12.58
C GLY A 52 1.01 -4.59 -11.81
N ALA A 53 0.30 -5.45 -11.10
CA ALA A 53 0.91 -6.53 -10.31
C ALA A 53 0.97 -7.84 -11.09
N SER A 54 2.14 -8.48 -11.11
CA SER A 54 2.29 -9.89 -11.47
C SER A 54 2.26 -10.75 -10.20
N TYR A 55 1.55 -11.87 -10.21
CA TYR A 55 1.38 -12.70 -9.02
C TYR A 55 1.18 -14.19 -9.36
N HIS A 56 1.38 -15.03 -8.34
CA HIS A 56 0.91 -16.41 -8.30
C HIS A 56 -0.33 -16.51 -7.42
N GLY A 57 -1.24 -17.42 -7.78
CA GLY A 57 -2.52 -17.60 -7.12
C GLY A 57 -3.16 -18.96 -7.46
N SER A 58 -4.37 -19.19 -6.96
CA SER A 58 -5.17 -20.37 -7.33
C SER A 58 -6.15 -20.03 -8.44
N LEU A 59 -6.64 -21.05 -9.17
CA LEU A 59 -7.68 -20.90 -10.20
C LEU A 59 -9.03 -20.38 -9.68
N LYS A 60 -9.20 -20.30 -8.35
CA LYS A 60 -10.42 -19.79 -7.70
C LYS A 60 -10.38 -18.29 -7.43
N MET A 61 -9.23 -17.67 -7.64
CA MET A 61 -9.09 -16.22 -7.54
C MET A 61 -9.71 -15.57 -8.77
N ASN A 62 -10.30 -14.40 -8.61
CA ASN A 62 -10.91 -13.65 -9.71
C ASN A 62 -10.12 -12.37 -9.93
N GLU A 63 -9.31 -12.37 -10.99
CA GLU A 63 -8.45 -11.26 -11.39
C GLU A 63 -9.21 -10.04 -11.90
N LYS A 64 -10.47 -10.19 -12.31
CA LYS A 64 -11.31 -9.08 -12.78
C LYS A 64 -11.84 -8.20 -11.65
N ILE A 65 -11.68 -8.62 -10.40
CA ILE A 65 -12.05 -7.82 -9.24
C ILE A 65 -10.81 -7.68 -8.37
N TYR A 66 -10.24 -6.48 -8.36
CA TYR A 66 -8.97 -6.21 -7.70
C TYR A 66 -8.99 -4.88 -6.96
N ALA A 67 -7.99 -4.68 -6.11
CA ALA A 67 -7.84 -3.45 -5.36
C ALA A 67 -6.38 -3.06 -5.17
N TYR A 68 -6.17 -1.74 -5.13
CA TYR A 68 -4.93 -1.11 -4.70
C TYR A 68 -5.19 -0.38 -3.38
N ALA A 69 -4.16 -0.28 -2.55
CA ALA A 69 -4.24 0.59 -1.38
C ALA A 69 -2.92 1.29 -1.09
N GLU A 70 -3.03 2.47 -0.50
CA GLU A 70 -1.91 3.34 -0.14
C GLU A 70 -2.21 4.13 1.13
N LEU A 71 -1.17 4.42 1.91
CA LEU A 71 -1.25 5.32 3.05
C LEU A 71 -0.90 6.75 2.60
N LYS A 72 -1.91 7.62 2.55
CA LYS A 72 -1.77 9.05 2.24
C LYS A 72 -1.92 9.87 3.52
N GLY A 73 -0.80 10.16 4.18
CA GLY A 73 -0.77 10.85 5.47
C GLY A 73 -1.46 10.02 6.56
N LYS A 74 -2.58 10.52 7.11
CA LYS A 74 -3.36 9.84 8.16
C LYS A 74 -4.47 8.93 7.62
N VAL A 75 -4.66 8.92 6.30
CA VAL A 75 -5.78 8.23 5.64
C VAL A 75 -5.23 7.09 4.81
N PHE A 76 -5.80 5.91 5.02
CA PHE A 76 -5.54 4.73 4.21
C PHE A 76 -6.58 4.68 3.09
N ILE A 77 -6.13 4.88 1.84
CA ILE A 77 -6.99 4.90 0.66
C ILE A 77 -7.00 3.49 0.06
N ILE A 78 -8.18 2.95 -0.19
CA ILE A 78 -8.35 1.70 -0.94
C ILE A 78 -9.17 1.99 -2.18
N LYS A 79 -8.65 1.65 -3.35
CA LYS A 79 -9.39 1.68 -4.60
C LYS A 79 -9.74 0.26 -5.04
N VAL A 80 -11.04 -0.04 -5.12
CA VAL A 80 -11.55 -1.31 -5.62
C VAL A 80 -12.02 -1.12 -7.06
N VAL A 81 -11.58 -2.00 -7.96
CA VAL A 81 -11.91 -2.00 -9.38
C VAL A 81 -12.70 -3.25 -9.73
N ASN A 82 -13.77 -3.07 -10.50
CA ASN A 82 -14.63 -4.14 -10.98
C ASN A 82 -14.57 -4.20 -12.51
N GLU A 83 -13.72 -5.05 -13.08
CA GLU A 83 -13.70 -5.38 -14.51
C GLU A 83 -14.53 -6.63 -14.83
N SER A 84 -15.30 -7.14 -13.86
CA SER A 84 -16.23 -8.23 -14.09
C SER A 84 -17.52 -7.74 -14.74
N ASP A 85 -18.35 -8.68 -15.17
CA ASP A 85 -19.68 -8.44 -15.74
C ASP A 85 -20.78 -8.30 -14.67
N GLN A 86 -20.46 -8.50 -13.38
CA GLN A 86 -21.41 -8.45 -12.27
C GLN A 86 -21.13 -7.24 -11.36
N PRO A 87 -22.17 -6.57 -10.85
CA PRO A 87 -21.97 -5.50 -9.88
C PRO A 87 -21.48 -6.05 -8.53
N ILE A 88 -20.71 -5.23 -7.79
CA ILE A 88 -20.26 -5.55 -6.43
C ILE A 88 -21.06 -4.69 -5.46
N LYS A 89 -21.87 -5.32 -4.60
CA LYS A 89 -22.58 -4.62 -3.54
C LYS A 89 -21.60 -4.01 -2.54
N THR A 90 -21.94 -2.82 -2.05
CA THR A 90 -21.20 -2.11 -1.01
C THR A 90 -22.19 -1.34 -0.15
N ASP A 91 -22.00 -1.37 1.16
CA ASP A 91 -22.90 -0.72 2.11
C ASP A 91 -22.14 -0.37 3.38
N PHE A 92 -22.46 0.80 3.96
CA PHE A 92 -21.75 1.30 5.13
C PHE A 92 -21.80 0.33 6.30
N ASN A 93 -22.86 -0.43 6.52
CA ASN A 93 -22.97 -1.29 7.70
C ASN A 93 -22.29 -2.65 7.49
N THR A 94 -22.35 -3.18 6.27
CA THR A 94 -21.86 -4.51 5.96
C THR A 94 -20.43 -4.54 5.44
N ASP A 95 -19.91 -3.42 4.94
CA ASP A 95 -18.53 -3.32 4.50
C ASP A 95 -17.56 -3.39 5.68
N HIS A 96 -16.48 -4.14 5.54
CA HIS A 96 -15.49 -4.36 6.56
C HIS A 96 -14.07 -4.32 5.98
N PHE A 97 -13.19 -3.60 6.66
CA PHE A 97 -11.81 -3.37 6.25
C PHE A 97 -10.91 -3.62 7.45
N SER A 98 -9.91 -4.50 7.33
CA SER A 98 -9.03 -4.79 8.46
C SER A 98 -7.64 -5.28 8.07
N PHE A 99 -6.65 -4.98 8.91
CA PHE A 99 -5.30 -5.52 8.77
C PHE A 99 -5.09 -6.71 9.68
N LEU A 100 -4.56 -7.79 9.12
CA LEU A 100 -3.94 -8.87 9.89
C LEU A 100 -2.44 -8.63 9.97
N THR A 101 -1.90 -8.58 11.18
CA THR A 101 -0.47 -8.39 11.45
C THR A 101 0.26 -9.71 11.68
N THR A 102 1.59 -9.67 11.64
CA THR A 102 2.45 -10.84 11.87
C THR A 102 2.33 -11.42 13.28
N ASP A 103 1.97 -10.59 14.27
CA ASP A 103 1.62 -11.00 15.64
C ASP A 103 0.16 -11.47 15.78
N LYS A 104 -0.54 -11.70 14.66
CA LYS A 104 -1.92 -12.22 14.58
C LYS A 104 -2.97 -11.29 15.19
N LYS A 105 -2.70 -9.99 15.28
CA LYS A 105 -3.71 -9.00 15.67
C LYS A 105 -4.50 -8.55 14.45
N ASP A 106 -5.79 -8.33 14.66
CA ASP A 106 -6.70 -7.81 13.67
C ASP A 106 -7.04 -6.34 14.01
N PHE A 107 -6.71 -5.43 13.10
CA PHE A 107 -6.97 -4.01 13.24
C PHE A 107 -8.04 -3.57 12.25
N VAL A 108 -9.26 -3.37 12.76
CA VAL A 108 -10.38 -2.86 11.96
C VAL A 108 -10.15 -1.38 11.62
N LEU A 109 -10.21 -1.07 10.33
CA LEU A 109 -10.10 0.28 9.81
C LEU A 109 -11.43 1.01 9.93
N LYS A 110 -11.38 2.30 10.29
CA LYS A 110 -12.59 3.10 10.49
C LYS A 110 -13.00 3.76 9.18
N LYS A 111 -14.26 3.57 8.79
CA LYS A 111 -14.88 4.17 7.59
C LYS A 111 -15.13 5.67 7.69
N GLY A 112 -15.00 6.25 8.89
CA GLY A 112 -15.40 7.63 9.16
C GLY A 112 -16.88 7.73 9.45
N ARG A 113 -17.51 8.84 9.05
CA ARG A 113 -18.95 9.06 9.22
C ARG A 113 -19.73 8.51 8.03
N VAL A 114 -21.02 8.24 8.22
CA VAL A 114 -21.87 7.65 7.18
C VAL A 114 -22.03 8.61 6.00
N GLU A 115 -22.16 9.91 6.29
CA GLU A 115 -22.31 10.97 5.30
C GLU A 115 -21.06 11.20 4.43
N ASP A 116 -19.88 10.82 4.92
CA ASP A 116 -18.62 10.89 4.18
C ASP A 116 -18.38 9.62 3.35
N TYR A 117 -19.19 8.58 3.58
CA TYR A 117 -19.13 7.35 2.80
C TYR A 117 -19.73 7.56 1.41
N HIS A 118 -19.31 6.74 0.45
CA HIS A 118 -19.85 6.84 -0.89
C HIS A 118 -21.36 6.60 -0.89
N THR A 119 -22.07 7.27 -1.80
CA THR A 119 -23.55 7.24 -1.86
C THR A 119 -24.09 6.09 -2.71
N LYS A 120 -23.22 5.34 -3.40
CA LYS A 120 -23.62 4.30 -4.34
C LYS A 120 -23.71 2.95 -3.62
N SER A 121 -24.79 2.21 -3.76
CA SER A 121 -24.92 0.88 -3.14
C SER A 121 -24.13 -0.24 -3.84
N GLN A 122 -23.48 0.06 -4.97
CA GLN A 122 -22.70 -0.92 -5.73
C GLN A 122 -21.59 -0.29 -6.59
N ILE A 123 -20.59 -1.11 -6.91
CA ILE A 123 -19.57 -0.84 -7.93
C ILE A 123 -20.00 -1.54 -9.21
N GLU A 124 -20.42 -0.77 -10.21
CA GLU A 124 -20.88 -1.28 -11.50
C GLU A 124 -19.78 -2.02 -12.28
N PRO A 125 -20.13 -2.87 -13.26
CA PRO A 125 -19.19 -3.41 -14.24
C PRO A 125 -18.35 -2.31 -14.91
N ASN A 126 -17.05 -2.55 -15.02
CA ASN A 126 -16.02 -1.62 -15.52
C ASN A 126 -15.91 -0.30 -14.74
N ALA A 127 -16.35 -0.26 -13.49
CA ALA A 127 -16.23 0.90 -12.61
C ALA A 127 -15.23 0.64 -11.46
N SER A 128 -14.89 1.71 -10.76
CA SER A 128 -14.09 1.65 -9.54
C SER A 128 -14.66 2.53 -8.45
N MET A 129 -14.31 2.23 -7.20
CA MET A 129 -14.71 2.99 -6.03
C MET A 129 -13.54 3.13 -5.05
N GLU A 130 -13.40 4.32 -4.47
CA GLU A 130 -12.36 4.64 -3.50
C GLU A 130 -12.96 4.76 -2.09
N TYR A 131 -12.25 4.19 -1.12
CA TYR A 131 -12.61 4.20 0.29
C TYR A 131 -11.50 4.89 1.07
N ALA A 132 -11.83 5.99 1.73
CA ALA A 132 -10.93 6.71 2.61
C ALA A 132 -11.11 6.23 4.06
N LEU A 133 -10.13 5.50 4.58
CA LEU A 133 -10.20 4.86 5.88
C LEU A 133 -9.22 5.47 6.86
N GLN A 134 -9.59 5.47 8.14
CA GLN A 134 -8.71 5.92 9.22
C GLN A 134 -8.11 4.73 9.96
N LEU A 135 -6.81 4.81 10.22
CA LEU A 135 -6.10 3.87 11.07
C LEU A 135 -6.57 4.06 12.53
N PRO A 136 -6.90 2.98 13.28
CA PRO A 136 -7.28 3.12 14.67
C PRO A 136 -6.09 3.58 15.52
N SER A 137 -6.33 4.32 16.60
CA SER A 137 -5.25 4.96 17.37
C SER A 137 -4.24 3.97 17.96
N ASN A 138 -4.69 2.78 18.35
CA ASN A 138 -3.86 1.68 18.86
C ASN A 138 -3.02 0.96 17.79
N PHE A 139 -3.25 1.24 16.51
CA PHE A 139 -2.43 0.70 15.42
C PHE A 139 -1.00 1.22 15.48
N TRP A 140 -0.84 2.51 15.78
CA TRP A 140 0.47 3.17 15.79
C TRP A 140 1.39 2.69 16.91
N SER A 141 0.85 2.18 18.01
CA SER A 141 1.65 1.64 19.12
C SER A 141 2.14 0.20 18.88
N SER A 142 1.62 -0.48 17.85
CA SER A 142 1.92 -1.90 17.58
C SER A 142 2.62 -2.11 16.23
N VAL A 143 2.08 -1.51 15.17
CA VAL A 143 2.56 -1.60 13.77
C VAL A 143 3.21 -0.29 13.31
N GLY A 144 2.84 0.83 13.94
CA GLY A 144 3.58 2.09 13.79
C GLY A 144 4.96 2.02 14.45
N MET A 145 5.88 2.90 14.04
CA MET A 145 7.28 2.90 14.49
C MET A 145 7.42 2.69 16.01
N LYS A 146 8.13 1.62 16.40
CA LYS A 146 8.50 1.32 17.79
C LYS A 146 9.62 2.19 18.35
N ASP A 147 10.43 2.83 17.52
CA ASP A 147 11.57 3.62 17.95
C ASP A 147 11.56 5.04 17.36
N ALA A 148 10.81 5.93 18.00
CA ALA A 148 10.97 7.36 17.79
C ALA A 148 12.20 7.94 18.53
N ASN A 149 12.92 7.11 19.29
CA ASN A 149 14.08 7.50 20.12
C ASN A 149 15.44 7.42 19.39
N THR A 150 15.49 6.80 18.21
CA THR A 150 16.72 6.71 17.38
C THR A 150 16.84 7.86 16.38
N MET A 151 15.92 8.83 16.42
CA MET A 151 15.82 9.97 15.48
C MET A 151 15.83 11.29 16.25
N ASP A 152 16.17 12.38 15.57
CA ASP A 152 16.19 13.77 16.07
C ASP A 152 14.89 14.14 16.83
N ALA A 153 15.03 14.97 17.88
CA ALA A 153 13.93 15.50 18.69
C ALA A 153 12.82 16.16 17.87
N ASN A 154 13.14 16.81 16.73
CA ASN A 154 12.14 17.38 15.82
C ASN A 154 11.30 16.28 15.15
N TYR A 155 11.94 15.22 14.65
CA TYR A 155 11.25 14.07 14.04
C TYR A 155 10.30 13.39 15.03
N ARG A 156 10.75 13.25 16.29
CA ARG A 156 9.92 12.69 17.36
C ARG A 156 8.69 13.56 17.64
N ASN A 157 8.87 14.89 17.69
CA ASN A 157 7.76 15.81 17.91
C ASN A 157 6.79 15.81 16.72
N GLU A 158 7.29 15.77 15.49
CA GLU A 158 6.48 15.64 14.28
C GLU A 158 5.74 14.29 14.18
N PHE A 159 6.34 13.19 14.63
CA PHE A 159 5.69 11.87 14.69
C PHE A 159 4.50 11.87 15.68
N TRP A 160 4.71 12.39 16.89
CA TRP A 160 3.67 12.45 17.93
C TRP A 160 2.56 13.46 17.63
N THR A 161 2.88 14.56 16.96
CA THR A 161 1.87 15.52 16.43
C THR A 161 1.22 15.02 15.13
N GLY A 162 1.76 13.94 14.54
CA GLY A 162 1.27 13.32 13.31
C GLY A 162 1.59 14.13 12.04
N LEU A 163 2.59 15.00 12.08
CA LEU A 163 3.18 15.70 10.95
C LEU A 163 4.17 14.82 10.15
N ASN A 164 4.78 13.81 10.79
CA ASN A 164 5.76 12.92 10.15
C ASN A 164 5.46 11.44 10.49
N GLN A 165 4.57 10.82 9.70
CA GLN A 165 4.08 9.44 9.89
C GLN A 165 4.59 8.47 8.81
N LEU A 166 5.73 8.79 8.20
CA LEU A 166 6.07 8.33 6.84
C LEU A 166 6.53 6.88 6.68
N ARG A 167 6.47 6.01 7.69
CA ARG A 167 6.80 4.59 7.50
C ARG A 167 5.91 3.66 8.30
N LEU A 168 4.78 3.29 7.68
CA LEU A 168 4.12 2.03 7.98
C LEU A 168 5.13 0.90 7.77
N LEU A 169 5.42 0.11 8.79
CA LEU A 169 6.25 -1.08 8.65
C LEU A 169 5.46 -2.16 7.92
N LYS A 170 5.38 -2.07 6.59
CA LYS A 170 4.64 -3.02 5.73
C LYS A 170 4.98 -4.48 6.02
N LYS A 171 6.22 -4.75 6.45
CA LYS A 171 6.72 -6.06 6.88
C LYS A 171 5.97 -6.68 8.07
N ASP A 172 5.31 -5.86 8.90
CA ASP A 172 4.56 -6.31 10.07
C ASP A 172 3.08 -6.55 9.74
N ILE A 173 2.67 -6.29 8.50
CA ILE A 173 1.33 -6.59 7.97
C ILE A 173 1.40 -7.82 7.07
N VAL A 174 0.59 -8.82 7.39
CA VAL A 174 0.48 -10.05 6.61
C VAL A 174 -0.41 -9.81 5.39
N PHE A 175 -1.62 -9.28 5.62
CA PHE A 175 -2.52 -8.83 4.55
C PHE A 175 -3.59 -7.88 5.11
N LEU A 176 -4.25 -7.18 4.19
CA LEU A 176 -5.47 -6.43 4.40
C LEU A 176 -6.65 -7.23 3.85
N THR A 177 -7.73 -7.30 4.61
CA THR A 177 -9.01 -7.85 4.17
C THR A 177 -9.96 -6.71 3.80
N VAL A 178 -10.56 -6.81 2.62
CA VAL A 178 -11.64 -5.92 2.16
C VAL A 178 -12.87 -6.78 1.91
N LYS A 179 -13.90 -6.62 2.72
CA LYS A 179 -15.17 -7.33 2.58
C LYS A 179 -16.26 -6.33 2.24
N LEU A 180 -16.83 -6.43 1.04
CA LEU A 180 -17.87 -5.53 0.52
C LEU A 180 -19.22 -6.22 0.49
N GLY A 181 -20.26 -5.53 0.97
CA GLY A 181 -21.64 -6.01 1.01
C GLY A 181 -21.82 -7.29 1.82
N GLY A 182 -20.85 -7.66 2.67
CA GLY A 182 -20.81 -8.94 3.37
C GLY A 182 -20.48 -10.16 2.49
N GLU A 183 -20.37 -10.01 1.17
CA GLU A 183 -20.31 -11.10 0.20
C GLU A 183 -18.96 -11.17 -0.54
N THR A 184 -18.44 -10.02 -1.00
CA THR A 184 -17.24 -9.97 -1.84
C THR A 184 -16.01 -9.74 -0.96
N THR A 185 -15.08 -10.69 -0.96
CA THR A 185 -13.84 -10.57 -0.19
C THR A 185 -12.63 -10.44 -1.12
N LEU A 186 -11.85 -9.38 -0.92
CA LEU A 186 -10.53 -9.20 -1.50
C LEU A 186 -9.48 -9.29 -0.40
N ILE A 187 -8.34 -9.90 -0.73
CA ILE A 187 -7.17 -9.96 0.15
C ILE A 187 -6.04 -9.22 -0.52
N LEU A 188 -5.57 -8.14 0.09
CA LEU A 188 -4.47 -7.33 -0.40
C LEU A 188 -3.19 -7.63 0.39
N LYS A 189 -2.09 -7.86 -0.30
CA LYS A 189 -0.77 -8.07 0.29
C LYS A 189 0.13 -6.86 0.01
N PRO A 190 1.13 -6.60 0.86
CA PRO A 190 2.15 -5.59 0.56
C PRO A 190 2.80 -5.87 -0.78
N VAL A 191 2.92 -4.85 -1.65
CA VAL A 191 3.70 -5.01 -2.88
C VAL A 191 5.20 -5.06 -2.53
N PRO A 192 6.00 -5.89 -3.23
CA PRO A 192 7.44 -5.93 -3.04
C PRO A 192 8.07 -4.57 -3.34
N GLU A 193 8.98 -4.10 -2.49
CA GLU A 193 9.84 -2.96 -2.83
C GLU A 193 10.78 -3.40 -3.95
N GLY A 194 10.83 -2.64 -5.06
CA GLY A 194 11.72 -2.93 -6.19
C GLY A 194 13.17 -3.04 -5.71
N LYS A 195 13.87 -4.10 -6.13
CA LYS A 195 15.30 -4.28 -5.86
C LYS A 195 16.17 -3.36 -6.69
#